data_AF-A0A373DDN1-F1
#
_entry.id   AF-A0A373DDN1-F1
#
_cell.length_a   1.000
_cell.length_b   1.000
_cell.length_c   1.000
_cell.angle_alpha   90.00
_cell.angle_beta   90.00
_cell.angle_gamma   90.00
#
_symmetry.space_group_name_H-M   'P 1'
#
loop_
_entity.id
_entity.type
_entity.pdbx_description
1 polymer ?
#
loop_
_entity_poly.entity_id
_entity_poly.type
_entity_poly.pdbx_seq_one_letter_code
_entity_poly.pdbx_strand_id
1 'polypeptide(L)'
;MLIKHQIRKKKGKLLAIGVAMGLMSCTITGCSAIIQQEEVVLDIPEYKESDLPDGVFLKVDDTFYAPYNEGKTYGQTAMNSSPDRVIWYLEGEEKHIPTFKNGYQIVYKNKSELPDQFSLEGFEYVCDSVGIKDIRLDDKGRYTLYAATLKEGSDAETALQDLIGDTSVILDNVDGNPVNSNIITRTGSINGLELGKTYTLGFYIGTEYRECQVKADTQIYVSKSVNTIVHYELTKSGYMILQMPDLMTPGYYDIDNSGVVNYTGILENGDK
;
A
#
# COMPACT_ATOMS: atom_id res chain seq x y z
N MET A 1 -2.19 5.73 40.48
CA MET A 1 -3.51 6.30 40.14
C MET A 1 -3.86 5.83 38.74
N LEU A 2 -4.55 4.69 38.66
CA LEU A 2 -4.83 3.95 37.43
C LEU A 2 -6.25 4.31 36.96
N ILE A 3 -6.38 4.96 35.81
CA ILE A 3 -7.68 5.25 35.19
C ILE A 3 -7.94 4.16 34.15
N LYS A 4 -8.80 3.20 34.50
CA LYS A 4 -9.37 2.21 33.57
C LYS A 4 -10.49 2.88 32.78
N HIS A 5 -10.32 3.03 31.47
CA HIS A 5 -11.40 3.44 30.57
C HIS A 5 -12.15 2.19 30.07
N GLN A 6 -13.38 1.98 30.54
CA GLN A 6 -14.26 0.93 30.04
C GLN A 6 -15.03 1.42 28.82
N ILE A 7 -14.80 0.79 27.66
CA ILE A 7 -15.57 1.00 26.44
C ILE A 7 -16.81 0.09 26.48
N ARG A 8 -17.98 0.72 26.46
CA ARG A 8 -19.31 0.10 26.61
C ARG A 8 -19.84 -0.29 25.22
N LYS A 9 -19.79 -1.59 24.88
CA LYS A 9 -20.38 -2.16 23.64
C LYS A 9 -21.91 -1.98 23.64
N LYS A 10 -22.46 -1.22 22.67
CA LYS A 10 -23.90 -1.17 22.38
C LYS A 10 -24.28 -2.38 21.52
N LYS A 11 -25.17 -3.23 22.03
CA LYS A 11 -25.80 -4.34 21.29
C LYS A 11 -26.96 -3.79 20.45
N GLY A 12 -26.84 -3.83 19.13
CA GLY A 12 -27.96 -3.61 18.22
C GLY A 12 -28.89 -4.83 18.21
N LYS A 13 -30.19 -4.61 18.42
CA LYS A 13 -31.24 -5.64 18.36
C LYS A 13 -31.64 -5.84 16.90
N LEU A 14 -31.45 -7.05 16.36
CA LEU A 14 -32.09 -7.48 15.12
C LEU A 14 -33.59 -7.66 15.38
N LEU A 15 -34.43 -6.99 14.57
CA LEU A 15 -35.87 -7.20 14.53
C LEU A 15 -36.17 -8.17 13.37
N ALA A 16 -36.62 -9.38 13.70
CA ALA A 16 -37.11 -10.34 12.73
C ALA A 16 -38.59 -10.03 12.43
N ILE A 17 -38.92 -9.73 11.17
CA ILE A 17 -40.30 -9.69 10.68
C ILE A 17 -40.49 -10.88 9.74
N GLY A 18 -41.25 -11.87 10.21
CA GLY A 18 -41.77 -12.93 9.38
C GLY A 18 -43.13 -12.54 8.81
N VAL A 19 -43.35 -12.80 7.53
CA VAL A 19 -44.68 -12.92 6.93
C VAL A 19 -44.64 -14.13 6.00
N ALA A 20 -45.60 -15.03 6.20
CA ALA A 20 -45.77 -16.25 5.43
C ALA A 20 -46.98 -16.14 4.48
N MET A 21 -46.82 -16.82 3.33
CA MET A 21 -47.82 -17.43 2.43
C MET A 21 -48.64 -16.59 1.44
N GLY A 22 -48.50 -16.96 0.16
CA GLY A 22 -49.47 -16.77 -0.93
C GLY A 22 -48.94 -17.21 -2.29
N LEU A 23 -49.55 -18.24 -2.90
CA LEU A 23 -49.14 -18.96 -4.11
C LEU A 23 -49.36 -18.23 -5.48
N MET A 24 -48.61 -18.73 -6.48
CA MET A 24 -48.84 -18.74 -7.95
C MET A 24 -48.64 -17.44 -8.76
N SER A 25 -47.60 -17.42 -9.60
CA SER A 25 -47.71 -17.70 -11.05
C SER A 25 -46.35 -17.56 -11.74
N CYS A 26 -46.11 -18.40 -12.75
CA CYS A 26 -44.90 -18.41 -13.55
C CYS A 26 -44.85 -17.20 -14.49
N THR A 27 -43.77 -16.43 -14.44
CA THR A 27 -43.20 -15.76 -15.63
C THR A 27 -41.69 -15.76 -15.51
N ILE A 28 -41.04 -16.47 -16.44
CA ILE A 28 -39.60 -16.45 -16.68
C ILE A 28 -39.23 -15.03 -17.10
N THR A 29 -38.44 -14.32 -16.28
CA THR A 29 -37.66 -13.16 -16.71
C THR A 29 -36.29 -13.24 -16.02
N GLY A 30 -35.24 -13.03 -16.81
CA GLY A 30 -33.86 -13.37 -16.46
C GLY A 30 -33.36 -12.68 -15.20
N CYS A 31 -32.78 -13.47 -14.30
CA CYS A 31 -31.86 -12.98 -13.28
C CYS A 31 -30.59 -12.49 -13.97
N SER A 32 -30.59 -11.24 -14.44
CA SER A 32 -29.35 -10.49 -14.49
C SER A 32 -28.99 -10.21 -13.04
N ALA A 33 -28.04 -10.97 -12.49
CA ALA A 33 -27.43 -10.64 -11.22
C ALA A 33 -26.80 -9.25 -11.38
N ILE A 34 -27.47 -8.22 -10.86
CA ILE A 34 -26.85 -6.92 -10.64
C ILE A 34 -25.85 -7.19 -9.51
N ILE A 35 -24.58 -7.38 -9.89
CA ILE A 35 -23.48 -7.31 -8.95
C ILE A 35 -23.50 -5.88 -8.43
N GLN A 36 -24.04 -5.68 -7.22
CA GLN A 36 -23.83 -4.43 -6.50
C GLN A 36 -22.33 -4.37 -6.25
N GLN A 37 -21.64 -3.57 -7.05
CA GLN A 37 -20.27 -3.19 -6.79
C GLN A 37 -20.28 -2.51 -5.41
N GLU A 38 -19.68 -3.17 -4.43
CA GLU A 38 -19.52 -2.62 -3.09
C GLU A 38 -18.81 -1.26 -3.26
N GLU A 39 -19.42 -0.20 -2.72
CA GLU A 39 -18.89 1.14 -2.83
C GLU A 39 -17.54 1.16 -2.10
N VAL A 40 -16.45 1.36 -2.84
CA VAL A 40 -15.11 1.46 -2.27
C VAL A 40 -15.08 2.71 -1.40
N VAL A 41 -15.19 2.53 -0.09
CA VAL A 41 -15.07 3.62 0.88
C VAL A 41 -13.60 4.03 0.95
N LEU A 42 -13.27 5.15 0.30
CA LEU A 42 -11.97 5.79 0.44
C LEU A 42 -11.85 6.34 1.87
N ASP A 43 -10.74 6.05 2.53
CA ASP A 43 -10.43 6.57 3.87
C ASP A 43 -9.18 7.42 3.78
N ILE A 44 -9.35 8.62 3.22
CA ILE A 44 -8.28 9.56 2.91
C ILE A 44 -8.53 10.83 3.72
N PRO A 45 -7.54 11.35 4.47
CA PRO A 45 -7.69 12.63 5.16
C PRO A 45 -8.00 13.77 4.19
N GLU A 46 -9.13 14.44 4.41
CA GLU A 46 -9.61 15.57 3.62
C GLU A 46 -9.40 16.90 4.35
N TYR A 47 -9.02 17.93 3.60
CA TYR A 47 -8.86 19.30 4.09
C TYR A 47 -9.55 20.30 3.16
N LYS A 48 -9.86 21.47 3.69
CA LYS A 48 -10.26 22.67 2.95
C LYS A 48 -9.12 23.69 2.97
N GLU A 49 -9.21 24.71 2.13
CA GLU A 49 -8.16 25.73 2.05
C GLU A 49 -7.90 26.41 3.42
N SER A 50 -8.98 26.65 4.19
CA SER A 50 -8.94 27.35 5.47
C SER A 50 -8.19 26.60 6.57
N ASP A 51 -8.15 25.27 6.53
CA ASP A 51 -7.55 24.40 7.54
C ASP A 51 -6.39 23.54 7.01
N LEU A 52 -5.99 23.75 5.75
CA LEU A 52 -4.86 23.06 5.13
C LEU A 52 -3.56 23.29 5.92
N PRO A 53 -2.91 22.23 6.45
CA PRO A 53 -1.61 22.37 7.10
C PRO A 53 -0.47 22.56 6.09
N ASP A 54 0.73 22.78 6.59
CA ASP A 54 1.93 22.82 5.74
C ASP A 54 2.24 21.40 5.24
N GLY A 55 2.56 21.24 3.95
CA GLY A 55 2.80 19.94 3.32
C GLY A 55 2.44 19.89 1.83
N VAL A 56 2.53 18.68 1.26
CA VAL A 56 2.11 18.34 -0.10
C VAL A 56 0.72 17.72 -0.08
N PHE A 57 -0.14 18.09 -1.04
CA PHE A 57 -1.51 17.58 -1.15
C PHE A 57 -1.91 17.36 -2.61
N LEU A 58 -2.78 16.37 -2.84
CA LEU A 58 -3.59 16.29 -4.05
C LEU A 58 -4.80 17.21 -3.89
N LYS A 59 -5.03 18.13 -4.83
CA LYS A 59 -6.20 18.99 -4.89
C LYS A 59 -7.14 18.52 -5.99
N VAL A 60 -8.40 18.28 -5.61
CA VAL A 60 -9.53 17.98 -6.49
C VAL A 60 -10.62 19.00 -6.19
N ASP A 61 -10.94 19.84 -7.17
CA ASP A 61 -11.84 20.99 -6.98
C ASP A 61 -11.42 21.82 -5.76
N ASP A 62 -12.27 21.92 -4.73
CA ASP A 62 -12.05 22.67 -3.48
C ASP A 62 -11.68 21.77 -2.29
N THR A 63 -11.26 20.53 -2.55
CA THR A 63 -10.86 19.57 -1.52
C THR A 63 -9.40 19.16 -1.71
N PHE A 64 -8.70 19.02 -0.58
CA PHE A 64 -7.29 18.63 -0.54
C PHE A 64 -7.16 17.29 0.18
N TYR A 65 -6.35 16.40 -0.37
CA TYR A 65 -6.13 15.04 0.11
C TYR A 65 -4.66 14.87 0.45
N ALA A 66 -4.37 14.41 1.67
CA ALA A 66 -3.01 14.09 2.05
C ALA A 66 -2.53 12.82 1.31
N PRO A 67 -1.30 12.81 0.77
CA PRO A 67 -0.67 11.60 0.28
C PRO A 67 -0.57 10.54 1.38
N TYR A 68 -0.57 9.27 1.00
CA TYR A 68 -0.49 8.18 1.98
C TYR A 68 0.96 7.95 2.40
N ASN A 69 1.25 8.11 3.70
CA ASN A 69 2.62 8.12 4.20
C ASN A 69 3.07 6.81 4.86
N GLU A 70 2.15 5.87 5.07
CA GLU A 70 2.46 4.57 5.68
C GLU A 70 3.03 3.59 4.65
N GLY A 71 3.57 2.47 5.12
CA GLY A 71 4.07 1.41 4.24
C GLY A 71 5.36 1.76 3.50
N LYS A 72 6.13 2.74 3.96
CA LYS A 72 7.45 3.08 3.38
C LYS A 72 8.58 2.45 4.18
N THR A 73 9.62 1.97 3.49
CA THR A 73 10.84 1.43 4.14
C THR A 73 11.95 2.47 4.31
N TYR A 74 11.65 3.72 4.01
CA TYR A 74 12.58 4.84 3.98
C TYR A 74 11.97 6.06 4.67
N GLY A 75 12.82 6.98 5.11
CA GLY A 75 12.39 8.19 5.79
C GLY A 75 13.03 9.47 5.27
N GLN A 76 13.65 9.43 4.09
CA GLN A 76 14.35 10.56 3.48
C GLN A 76 13.98 10.68 2.00
N THR A 77 14.04 11.89 1.46
CA THR A 77 13.83 12.19 0.03
C THR A 77 14.81 11.41 -0.85
N ALA A 78 14.31 10.87 -1.97
CA ALA A 78 15.13 10.15 -2.92
C ALA A 78 16.03 11.07 -3.73
N MET A 79 17.28 10.67 -3.92
CA MET A 79 18.19 11.30 -4.91
C MET A 79 18.33 10.46 -6.17
N ASN A 80 18.18 9.14 -6.05
CA ASN A 80 18.26 8.15 -7.12
C ASN A 80 17.30 7.00 -6.78
N SER A 81 16.89 6.23 -7.79
CA SER A 81 16.14 5.01 -7.54
C SER A 81 17.02 3.96 -6.84
N SER A 82 16.40 3.14 -6.00
CA SER A 82 17.10 2.13 -5.21
C SER A 82 16.21 0.91 -4.93
N PRO A 83 16.75 -0.32 -5.01
CA PRO A 83 16.02 -1.52 -4.63
C PRO A 83 15.63 -1.58 -3.15
N ASP A 84 16.29 -0.78 -2.29
CA ASP A 84 16.01 -0.73 -0.84
C ASP A 84 14.85 0.23 -0.50
N ARG A 85 14.45 1.06 -1.46
CA ARG A 85 13.33 1.99 -1.33
C ARG A 85 12.06 1.31 -1.81
N VAL A 86 11.37 0.71 -0.86
CA VAL A 86 10.18 -0.11 -1.05
C VAL A 86 8.97 0.60 -0.45
N ILE A 87 7.86 0.51 -1.16
CA ILE A 87 6.54 0.70 -0.57
C ILE A 87 5.80 -0.63 -0.60
N TRP A 88 5.15 -0.97 0.49
CA TRP A 88 4.48 -2.26 0.67
C TRP A 88 3.19 -2.10 1.46
N TYR A 89 2.09 -2.56 0.85
CA TYR A 89 0.75 -2.32 1.34
C TYR A 89 0.03 -3.63 1.59
N LEU A 90 -0.66 -3.72 2.72
CA LEU A 90 -1.59 -4.82 2.98
C LEU A 90 -2.78 -4.72 2.02
N GLU A 91 -3.41 -5.85 1.72
CA GLU A 91 -4.66 -5.91 0.97
C GLU A 91 -5.71 -4.98 1.60
N GLY A 92 -6.16 -3.98 0.84
CA GLY A 92 -7.12 -2.97 1.29
C GLY A 92 -6.50 -1.68 1.80
N GLU A 93 -5.17 -1.56 1.95
CA GLU A 93 -4.52 -0.30 2.30
C GLU A 93 -4.48 0.69 1.12
N GLU A 94 -4.61 0.20 -0.12
CA GLU A 94 -4.63 1.04 -1.33
C GLU A 94 -5.77 2.07 -1.33
N LYS A 95 -6.86 1.84 -0.57
CA LYS A 95 -7.97 2.78 -0.40
C LYS A 95 -7.59 4.08 0.33
N HIS A 96 -6.44 4.08 1.01
CA HIS A 96 -5.88 5.27 1.68
C HIS A 96 -5.02 6.11 0.74
N ILE A 97 -4.72 5.62 -0.46
CA ILE A 97 -3.85 6.28 -1.43
C ILE A 97 -4.71 7.17 -2.35
N PRO A 98 -4.57 8.51 -2.29
CA PRO A 98 -5.32 9.39 -3.15
C PRO A 98 -4.97 9.19 -4.63
N THR A 99 -6.02 9.16 -5.46
CA THR A 99 -5.88 8.94 -6.91
C THR A 99 -5.79 10.26 -7.66
N PHE A 100 -4.63 10.48 -8.28
CA PHE A 100 -4.31 11.60 -9.15
C PHE A 100 -4.70 11.29 -10.61
N LYS A 101 -5.59 12.09 -11.19
CA LYS A 101 -6.03 12.01 -12.58
C LYS A 101 -5.64 13.27 -13.34
N ASN A 102 -5.61 13.20 -14.67
CA ASN A 102 -5.40 14.39 -15.50
C ASN A 102 -6.42 15.50 -15.18
N GLY A 103 -5.94 16.72 -15.00
CA GLY A 103 -6.72 17.88 -14.57
C GLY A 103 -6.75 18.13 -13.06
N TYR A 104 -6.32 17.16 -12.23
CA TYR A 104 -6.11 17.42 -10.80
C TYR A 104 -4.78 18.14 -10.58
N GLN A 105 -4.57 18.67 -9.38
CA GLN A 105 -3.38 19.46 -9.05
C GLN A 105 -2.63 18.84 -7.88
N ILE A 106 -1.31 18.76 -7.96
CA ILE A 106 -0.48 18.58 -6.77
C ILE A 106 -0.12 19.97 -6.26
N VAL A 107 -0.33 20.21 -4.98
CA VAL A 107 -0.05 21.51 -4.36
C VAL A 107 0.91 21.36 -3.19
N TYR A 108 1.64 22.43 -2.90
CA TYR A 108 2.50 22.54 -1.74
C TYR A 108 2.18 23.80 -0.95
N LYS A 109 2.05 23.67 0.37
CA LYS A 109 1.82 24.77 1.31
C LYS A 109 2.94 24.80 2.34
N ASN A 110 3.56 25.96 2.51
CA ASN A 110 4.49 26.23 3.61
C ASN A 110 4.51 27.72 3.90
N LYS A 111 4.55 28.10 5.17
CA LYS A 111 4.51 29.51 5.59
C LYS A 111 5.86 30.21 5.59
N SER A 112 6.95 29.46 5.62
CA SER A 112 8.30 29.97 5.89
C SER A 112 9.26 29.78 4.71
N GLU A 113 9.03 28.76 3.89
CA GLU A 113 9.99 28.32 2.88
C GLU A 113 9.32 28.17 1.51
N LEU A 114 10.09 28.56 0.48
CA LEU A 114 9.76 28.34 -0.92
C LEU A 114 10.82 27.41 -1.50
N PRO A 115 10.55 26.10 -1.62
CA PRO A 115 11.53 25.14 -2.15
C PRO A 115 11.88 25.45 -3.61
N ASP A 116 13.16 25.31 -3.96
CA ASP A 116 13.62 25.47 -5.35
C ASP A 116 13.19 24.29 -6.24
N GLN A 117 13.04 23.11 -5.65
CA GLN A 117 12.69 21.88 -6.35
C GLN A 117 12.04 20.85 -5.42
N PHE A 118 11.32 19.91 -6.02
CA PHE A 118 10.77 18.72 -5.35
C PHE A 118 11.26 17.45 -6.02
N SER A 119 11.48 16.39 -5.23
CA SER A 119 11.70 15.05 -5.77
C SER A 119 10.37 14.38 -6.08
N LEU A 120 10.30 13.69 -7.22
CA LEU A 120 9.18 12.85 -7.61
C LEU A 120 9.70 11.42 -7.83
N GLU A 121 9.49 10.55 -6.86
CA GLU A 121 9.93 9.15 -6.91
C GLU A 121 8.79 8.25 -7.39
N GLY A 122 8.97 7.57 -8.52
CA GLY A 122 8.01 6.62 -9.08
C GLY A 122 8.33 5.18 -8.69
N PHE A 123 7.30 4.39 -8.39
CA PHE A 123 7.40 3.00 -7.95
C PHE A 123 6.78 2.04 -8.96
N GLU A 124 7.38 0.86 -9.13
CA GLU A 124 6.79 -0.23 -9.91
C GLU A 124 6.47 -1.44 -9.05
N TYR A 125 5.38 -2.12 -9.42
CA TYR A 125 4.97 -3.38 -8.82
C TYR A 125 6.06 -4.44 -9.01
N VAL A 126 6.33 -5.20 -7.95
CA VAL A 126 7.30 -6.29 -7.93
C VAL A 126 6.60 -7.63 -7.83
N CYS A 127 5.82 -7.84 -6.76
CA CYS A 127 5.10 -9.10 -6.52
C CYS A 127 4.03 -8.93 -5.43
N ASP A 128 3.07 -9.85 -5.43
CA ASP A 128 2.29 -10.18 -4.24
C ASP A 128 3.20 -10.95 -3.28
N SER A 129 2.98 -10.78 -1.99
CA SER A 129 3.89 -11.19 -0.94
C SER A 129 3.13 -11.56 0.33
N VAL A 130 3.75 -12.40 1.15
CA VAL A 130 3.34 -12.67 2.53
C VAL A 130 3.78 -11.56 3.51
N GLY A 131 4.32 -10.46 2.99
CA GLY A 131 4.85 -9.36 3.80
C GLY A 131 6.29 -9.58 4.27
N ILE A 132 7.11 -10.25 3.45
CA ILE A 132 8.56 -10.42 3.71
C ILE A 132 9.35 -9.70 2.63
N LYS A 133 10.36 -8.94 3.03
CA LYS A 133 11.42 -8.37 2.16
C LYS A 133 12.80 -8.76 2.69
N ASP A 134 13.87 -8.27 2.04
CA ASP A 134 15.25 -8.41 2.52
C ASP A 134 15.72 -9.85 2.81
N ILE A 135 15.11 -10.85 2.17
CA ILE A 135 15.65 -12.22 2.16
C ILE A 135 17.00 -12.19 1.44
N ARG A 136 18.06 -12.59 2.14
CA ARG A 136 19.44 -12.52 1.65
C ARG A 136 20.09 -13.89 1.60
N LEU A 137 20.85 -14.13 0.54
CA LEU A 137 21.72 -15.29 0.44
C LEU A 137 22.97 -15.05 1.29
N ASP A 138 23.24 -15.94 2.25
CA ASP A 138 24.45 -15.88 3.06
C ASP A 138 25.66 -16.49 2.34
N ASP A 139 26.84 -16.42 2.99
CA ASP A 139 28.10 -16.94 2.48
C ASP A 139 28.14 -18.47 2.30
N LYS A 140 27.16 -19.18 2.88
CA LYS A 140 26.98 -20.64 2.81
C LYS A 140 25.89 -21.03 1.81
N GLY A 141 25.31 -20.07 1.09
CA GLY A 141 24.27 -20.33 0.09
C GLY A 141 22.89 -20.56 0.68
N ARG A 142 22.61 -20.04 1.88
CA ARG A 142 21.31 -20.17 2.56
C ARG A 142 20.54 -18.86 2.49
N TYR A 143 19.25 -18.94 2.22
CA TYR A 143 18.37 -17.77 2.23
C TYR A 143 17.96 -17.46 3.67
N THR A 144 18.22 -16.24 4.10
CA THR A 144 18.06 -15.82 5.49
C THR A 144 17.14 -14.61 5.61
N LEU A 145 16.36 -14.56 6.69
CA LEU A 145 15.49 -13.45 7.05
C LEU A 145 15.53 -13.21 8.57
N TYR A 146 15.01 -12.07 9.02
CA TYR A 146 14.95 -11.65 10.44
C TYR A 146 13.68 -10.80 10.67
N ALA A 147 13.24 -10.63 11.92
CA ALA A 147 11.93 -10.01 12.21
C ALA A 147 11.73 -8.61 11.63
N ALA A 148 12.79 -7.78 11.56
CA ALA A 148 12.67 -6.42 10.99
C ALA A 148 12.48 -6.41 9.46
N THR A 149 12.44 -7.57 8.80
CA THR A 149 12.08 -7.68 7.38
C THR A 149 10.60 -8.02 7.13
N LEU A 150 9.81 -8.14 8.20
CA LEU A 150 8.38 -8.41 8.15
C LEU A 150 7.58 -7.10 8.07
N LYS A 151 6.52 -7.07 7.28
CA LYS A 151 5.57 -5.96 7.21
C LYS A 151 4.67 -6.00 8.44
N GLU A 152 4.62 -4.90 9.17
CA GLU A 152 3.66 -4.74 10.27
C GLU A 152 2.23 -4.99 9.79
N GLY A 153 1.51 -5.84 10.52
CA GLY A 153 0.14 -6.25 10.25
C GLY A 153 -0.02 -7.38 9.24
N SER A 154 1.06 -7.89 8.62
CA SER A 154 0.96 -9.01 7.69
C SER A 154 0.79 -10.35 8.41
N ASP A 155 0.28 -11.33 7.69
CA ASP A 155 0.12 -12.70 8.21
C ASP A 155 1.49 -13.32 8.54
N ALA A 156 2.55 -12.99 7.78
CA ALA A 156 3.91 -13.41 8.12
C ALA A 156 4.45 -12.77 9.40
N GLU A 157 4.16 -11.50 9.68
CA GLU A 157 4.51 -10.90 10.98
C GLU A 157 3.85 -11.69 12.11
N THR A 158 2.53 -11.90 12.03
CA THR A 158 1.75 -12.63 13.04
C THR A 158 2.29 -14.05 13.26
N ALA A 159 2.67 -14.73 12.18
CA ALA A 159 3.15 -16.11 12.25
C ALA A 159 4.60 -16.22 12.74
N LEU A 160 5.48 -15.26 12.41
CA LEU A 160 6.93 -15.42 12.56
C LEU A 160 7.56 -14.51 13.63
N GLN A 161 7.03 -13.32 13.90
CA GLN A 161 7.73 -12.30 14.70
C GLN A 161 8.16 -12.82 16.08
N ASP A 162 7.24 -13.46 16.82
CA ASP A 162 7.52 -14.04 18.14
C ASP A 162 8.40 -15.29 18.07
N LEU A 163 8.36 -16.03 16.96
CA LEU A 163 9.14 -17.26 16.77
C LEU A 163 10.61 -16.95 16.50
N ILE A 164 10.88 -15.94 15.67
CA ILE A 164 12.22 -15.65 15.19
C ILE A 164 12.91 -14.56 16.02
N GLY A 165 12.15 -13.61 16.57
CA GLY A 165 12.69 -12.45 17.31
C GLY A 165 13.82 -11.76 16.53
N ASP A 166 14.91 -11.42 17.22
CA ASP A 166 16.10 -10.82 16.59
C ASP A 166 17.03 -11.85 15.91
N THR A 167 16.64 -13.14 15.87
CA THR A 167 17.48 -14.20 15.31
C THR A 167 17.30 -14.29 13.80
N SER A 168 18.42 -14.41 13.09
CA SER A 168 18.39 -14.76 11.67
C SER A 168 17.99 -16.23 11.50
N VAL A 169 16.95 -16.47 10.71
CA VAL A 169 16.44 -17.80 10.39
C VAL A 169 16.67 -18.13 8.93
N ILE A 170 16.73 -19.42 8.60
CA ILE A 170 16.93 -19.89 7.24
C ILE A 170 15.57 -20.24 6.64
N LEU A 171 15.19 -19.56 5.56
CA LEU A 171 14.06 -19.95 4.73
C LEU A 171 14.51 -21.08 3.80
N ASP A 172 13.89 -22.26 3.96
CA ASP A 172 14.30 -23.48 3.27
C ASP A 172 13.41 -23.77 2.06
N ASN A 173 12.10 -23.71 2.23
CA ASN A 173 11.14 -24.03 1.17
C ASN A 173 9.85 -23.21 1.25
N VAL A 174 9.16 -23.14 0.11
CA VAL A 174 7.79 -22.60 -0.03
C VAL A 174 6.94 -23.69 -0.67
N ASP A 175 5.89 -24.12 0.02
CA ASP A 175 5.07 -25.28 -0.34
C ASP A 175 5.89 -26.54 -0.64
N GLY A 176 6.92 -26.80 0.17
CA GLY A 176 7.82 -27.94 0.00
C GLY A 176 8.83 -27.81 -1.15
N ASN A 177 8.79 -26.74 -1.93
CA ASN A 177 9.77 -26.48 -2.99
C ASN A 177 10.96 -25.67 -2.46
N PRO A 178 12.21 -26.16 -2.62
CA PRO A 178 13.39 -25.46 -2.10
C PRO A 178 13.55 -24.04 -2.65
N VAL A 179 13.86 -23.10 -1.74
CA VAL A 179 14.13 -21.71 -2.11
C VAL A 179 15.42 -21.60 -2.92
N ASN A 180 15.35 -20.81 -3.98
CA ASN A 180 16.47 -20.54 -4.89
C ASN A 180 16.32 -19.14 -5.50
N SER A 181 17.33 -18.72 -6.27
CA SER A 181 17.42 -17.34 -6.79
C SER A 181 16.28 -16.97 -7.73
N ASN A 182 15.60 -17.95 -8.34
CA ASN A 182 14.53 -17.67 -9.29
C ASN A 182 13.22 -17.25 -8.61
N ILE A 183 13.05 -17.60 -7.33
CA ILE A 183 11.85 -17.25 -6.56
C ILE A 183 12.10 -16.11 -5.57
N ILE A 184 13.29 -15.51 -5.57
CA ILE A 184 13.60 -14.34 -4.74
C ILE A 184 13.70 -13.12 -5.64
N THR A 185 12.88 -12.10 -5.35
CA THR A 185 12.88 -10.83 -6.09
C THR A 185 14.11 -10.00 -5.73
N ARG A 186 14.37 -8.94 -6.50
CA ARG A 186 15.43 -7.96 -6.19
C ARG A 186 15.26 -7.22 -4.86
N THR A 187 14.05 -7.21 -4.29
CA THR A 187 13.74 -6.62 -2.97
C THR A 187 13.93 -7.64 -1.84
N GLY A 188 14.34 -8.86 -2.15
CA GLY A 188 14.43 -9.95 -1.18
C GLY A 188 13.05 -10.47 -0.74
N SER A 189 12.08 -10.54 -1.65
CA SER A 189 10.73 -11.06 -1.38
C SER A 189 10.50 -12.37 -2.14
N ILE A 190 9.53 -13.18 -1.71
CA ILE A 190 9.18 -14.42 -2.40
C ILE A 190 8.32 -14.07 -3.62
N ASN A 191 8.79 -14.43 -4.81
CA ASN A 191 8.13 -14.19 -6.09
C ASN A 191 7.13 -15.30 -6.43
N GLY A 192 6.16 -14.98 -7.30
CA GLY A 192 5.20 -15.96 -7.82
C GLY A 192 4.07 -16.35 -6.86
N LEU A 193 3.93 -15.61 -5.76
CA LEU A 193 2.75 -15.71 -4.90
C LEU A 193 1.58 -14.95 -5.54
N GLU A 194 0.37 -15.29 -5.12
CA GLU A 194 -0.88 -14.68 -5.58
C GLU A 194 -1.63 -14.13 -4.38
N LEU A 195 -2.00 -12.85 -4.44
CA LEU A 195 -2.73 -12.17 -3.37
C LEU A 195 -3.98 -12.97 -2.98
N GLY A 196 -4.19 -13.15 -1.67
CA GLY A 196 -5.30 -13.92 -1.13
C GLY A 196 -4.98 -15.37 -0.80
N LYS A 197 -3.93 -15.97 -1.38
CA LYS A 197 -3.61 -17.39 -1.19
C LYS A 197 -2.73 -17.65 0.03
N THR A 198 -2.92 -18.81 0.64
CA THR A 198 -2.10 -19.30 1.76
C THR A 198 -1.01 -20.22 1.26
N TYR A 199 0.20 -20.04 1.79
CA TYR A 199 1.41 -20.79 1.46
C TYR A 199 2.01 -21.36 2.75
N THR A 200 2.67 -22.51 2.64
CA THR A 200 3.46 -23.10 3.73
C THR A 200 4.91 -22.69 3.59
N LEU A 201 5.44 -21.96 4.57
CA LEU A 201 6.88 -21.65 4.63
C LEU A 201 7.57 -22.65 5.55
N GLY A 202 8.57 -23.35 5.02
CA GLY A 202 9.48 -24.18 5.79
C GLY A 202 10.76 -23.41 6.11
N PHE A 203 11.16 -23.40 7.39
CA PHE A 203 12.33 -22.66 7.85
C PHE A 203 13.05 -23.33 9.02
N TYR A 204 14.31 -22.96 9.22
CA TYR A 204 15.12 -23.42 10.34
C TYR A 204 15.40 -22.31 11.35
N ILE A 205 15.10 -22.60 12.63
CA ILE A 205 15.59 -21.84 13.79
C ILE A 205 16.72 -22.65 14.44
N GLY A 206 17.97 -22.27 14.20
CA GLY A 206 19.11 -23.13 14.54
C GLY A 206 19.05 -24.45 13.77
N THR A 207 18.96 -25.59 14.46
CA THR A 207 18.74 -26.92 13.85
C THR A 207 17.26 -27.34 13.85
N GLU A 208 16.41 -26.49 14.43
CA GLU A 208 14.96 -26.52 14.51
C GLU A 208 14.20 -26.41 13.18
N TYR A 209 13.76 -27.48 12.51
CA TYR A 209 12.84 -27.32 11.37
C TYR A 209 11.42 -26.98 11.85
N ARG A 210 10.81 -25.97 11.22
CA ARG A 210 9.47 -25.47 11.50
C ARG A 210 8.75 -25.16 10.19
N GLU A 211 7.43 -25.23 10.26
CA GLU A 211 6.55 -24.80 9.18
C GLU A 211 5.51 -23.84 9.75
N CYS A 212 5.14 -22.83 8.96
CA CYS A 212 3.98 -21.99 9.23
C CYS A 212 3.17 -21.78 7.95
N GLN A 213 1.86 -21.64 8.11
CA GLN A 213 0.98 -21.19 7.03
C GLN A 213 0.87 -19.68 7.08
N VAL A 214 1.03 -19.01 5.94
CA VAL A 214 0.94 -17.56 5.80
C VAL A 214 0.18 -17.20 4.54
N LYS A 215 -0.69 -16.20 4.63
CA LYS A 215 -1.41 -15.63 3.50
C LYS A 215 -0.52 -14.61 2.78
N ALA A 216 -0.51 -14.66 1.45
CA ALA A 216 -0.04 -13.56 0.62
C ALA A 216 -1.08 -12.43 0.71
N ASP A 217 -0.81 -11.46 1.56
CA ASP A 217 -1.72 -10.36 1.91
C ASP A 217 -1.09 -8.98 1.72
N THR A 218 0.09 -8.93 1.13
CA THR A 218 0.89 -7.72 0.94
C THR A 218 1.28 -7.56 -0.53
N GLN A 219 1.23 -6.35 -1.07
CA GLN A 219 1.79 -6.03 -2.39
C GLN A 219 3.06 -5.20 -2.24
N ILE A 220 4.10 -5.56 -2.97
CA ILE A 220 5.41 -4.90 -2.90
C ILE A 220 5.67 -4.11 -4.17
N TYR A 221 6.07 -2.86 -4.00
CA TYR A 221 6.52 -1.97 -5.06
C TYR A 221 7.88 -1.40 -4.70
N VAL A 222 8.68 -1.06 -5.70
CA VAL A 222 10.03 -0.57 -5.50
C VAL A 222 10.34 0.61 -6.39
N SER A 223 11.18 1.49 -5.89
CA SER A 223 11.64 2.68 -6.59
C SER A 223 12.20 2.34 -7.97
N LYS A 224 11.63 2.98 -8.99
CA LYS A 224 11.97 2.80 -10.40
C LYS A 224 12.63 4.05 -10.98
N SER A 225 12.08 5.21 -10.65
CA SER A 225 12.51 6.49 -11.22
C SER A 225 12.50 7.59 -10.17
N VAL A 226 13.38 8.56 -10.33
CA VAL A 226 13.39 9.80 -9.55
C VAL A 226 13.50 10.94 -10.55
N ASN A 227 12.50 11.81 -10.55
CA ASN A 227 12.46 13.04 -11.35
C ASN A 227 12.48 14.26 -10.44
N THR A 228 12.79 15.42 -11.02
CA THR A 228 12.78 16.70 -10.30
C THR A 228 11.68 17.58 -10.84
N ILE A 229 10.86 18.13 -9.94
CA ILE A 229 9.89 19.18 -10.26
C ILE A 229 10.54 20.52 -9.91
N VAL A 230 10.72 21.37 -10.91
CA VAL A 230 11.35 22.70 -10.77
C VAL A 230 10.41 23.85 -11.15
N HIS A 231 9.23 23.53 -11.65
CA HIS A 231 8.26 24.51 -12.12
C HIS A 231 7.00 24.45 -11.27
N TYR A 232 6.50 25.64 -10.91
CA TYR A 232 5.31 25.80 -10.09
C TYR A 232 4.62 27.12 -10.40
N GLU A 233 3.35 27.22 -10.02
CA GLU A 233 2.57 28.45 -10.02
C GLU A 233 2.26 28.88 -8.57
N LEU A 234 2.52 30.14 -8.22
CA LEU A 234 2.13 30.70 -6.92
C LEU A 234 0.68 31.15 -6.94
N THR A 235 -0.10 30.75 -5.94
CA THR A 235 -1.49 31.18 -5.80
C THR A 235 -1.67 32.25 -4.73
N LYS A 236 -2.73 33.04 -4.85
CA LYS A 236 -3.15 33.97 -3.78
C LYS A 236 -3.78 33.26 -2.57
N SER A 237 -4.09 31.97 -2.70
CA SER A 237 -4.64 31.10 -1.66
C SER A 237 -3.58 30.54 -0.70
N GLY A 238 -2.32 30.95 -0.83
CA GLY A 238 -1.26 30.60 0.12
C GLY A 238 -0.69 29.19 -0.07
N TYR A 239 -0.85 28.59 -1.25
CA TYR A 239 -0.15 27.39 -1.70
C TYR A 239 0.40 27.59 -3.11
N MET A 240 1.34 26.75 -3.53
CA MET A 240 1.79 26.66 -4.91
C MET A 240 1.22 25.42 -5.60
N ILE A 241 1.05 25.48 -6.91
CA ILE A 241 0.66 24.34 -7.75
C ILE A 241 1.92 23.82 -8.42
N LEU A 242 2.26 22.56 -8.18
CA LEU A 242 3.42 21.89 -8.79
C LEU A 242 3.10 21.50 -10.22
N GLN A 243 4.00 21.80 -11.16
CA GLN A 243 3.87 21.36 -12.55
C GLN A 243 4.48 19.97 -12.70
N MET A 244 3.62 18.95 -12.69
CA MET A 244 4.02 17.56 -12.84
C MET A 244 4.62 17.30 -14.24
N PRO A 245 5.62 16.42 -14.39
CA PRO A 245 6.20 16.09 -15.69
C PRO A 245 5.16 15.51 -16.67
N ASP A 246 5.21 15.92 -17.94
CA ASP A 246 4.21 15.54 -18.96
C ASP A 246 4.17 14.03 -19.27
N LEU A 247 5.33 13.37 -19.21
CA LEU A 247 5.49 11.96 -19.63
C LEU A 247 5.52 10.99 -18.45
N MET A 248 4.68 11.22 -17.44
CA MET A 248 4.49 10.27 -16.35
C MET A 248 3.77 9.01 -16.83
N THR A 249 4.24 7.84 -16.42
CA THR A 249 3.51 6.57 -16.60
C THR A 249 2.54 6.37 -15.44
N PRO A 250 1.40 5.67 -15.63
CA PRO A 250 0.55 5.29 -14.51
C PRO A 250 1.33 4.53 -13.43
N GLY A 251 1.00 4.77 -12.16
CA GLY A 251 1.67 4.13 -11.02
C GLY A 251 1.70 4.99 -9.77
N TYR A 252 2.42 4.50 -8.76
CA TYR A 252 2.58 5.17 -7.47
C TYR A 252 3.76 6.15 -7.48
N TYR A 253 3.54 7.32 -6.88
CA TYR A 253 4.53 8.38 -6.80
C TYR A 253 4.62 8.97 -5.40
N ASP A 254 5.82 8.99 -4.79
CA ASP A 254 6.11 9.77 -3.59
C ASP A 254 6.66 11.14 -3.99
N ILE A 255 6.12 12.21 -3.40
CA ILE A 255 6.52 13.58 -3.64
C ILE A 255 7.28 14.09 -2.41
N ASP A 256 8.58 14.26 -2.57
CA ASP A 256 9.50 14.78 -1.54
C ASP A 256 9.36 14.09 -0.17
N ASN A 257 9.19 12.76 -0.17
CA ASN A 257 8.97 11.94 1.01
C ASN A 257 7.72 12.33 1.83
N SER A 258 6.81 13.13 1.26
CA SER A 258 5.56 13.56 1.91
C SER A 258 4.47 12.48 1.86
N GLY A 259 4.67 11.43 1.06
CA GLY A 259 3.73 10.32 0.91
C GLY A 259 3.34 10.07 -0.54
N VAL A 260 2.61 8.98 -0.74
CA VAL A 260 2.33 8.38 -2.04
C VAL A 260 0.97 8.81 -2.58
N VAL A 261 0.92 9.09 -3.88
CA VAL A 261 -0.30 9.25 -4.68
C VAL A 261 -0.34 8.20 -5.79
N ASN A 262 -1.54 7.82 -6.24
CA ASN A 262 -1.73 6.92 -7.37
C ASN A 262 -2.08 7.70 -8.64
N TYR A 263 -1.15 7.78 -9.59
CA TYR A 263 -1.41 8.41 -10.88
C TYR A 263 -1.98 7.42 -11.88
N THR A 264 -3.17 7.69 -12.43
CA THR A 264 -3.81 6.78 -13.40
C THR A 264 -3.49 7.09 -14.85
N GLY A 265 -2.70 8.13 -15.13
CA GLY A 265 -2.41 8.57 -16.50
C GLY A 265 -3.35 9.67 -17.02
N ILE A 266 -3.09 10.05 -18.28
CA ILE A 266 -3.96 10.90 -19.08
C ILE A 266 -5.01 9.99 -19.71
N LEU A 267 -6.28 10.15 -19.32
CA LEU A 267 -7.37 9.54 -20.09
C LEU A 267 -7.33 10.14 -21.50
N GLU A 268 -6.96 9.34 -22.49
CA GLU A 268 -7.21 9.71 -23.89
C GLU A 268 -8.73 9.85 -24.05
N ASN A 269 -9.18 10.93 -24.70
CA ASN A 269 -10.59 11.17 -24.97
C ASN A 269 -11.23 9.94 -25.63
N GLY A 270 -11.97 9.13 -24.86
CA GLY A 270 -12.48 7.83 -25.32
C GLY A 270 -13.23 7.02 -24.28
N ASP A 271 -12.95 7.22 -22.98
CA ASP A 271 -13.73 6.59 -21.91
C ASP A 271 -15.05 7.34 -21.72
N LYS A 272 -16.05 6.93 -22.51
CA LYS A 272 -17.48 7.21 -22.31
C LYS A 272 -18.12 6.18 -21.40
#